data_AF-A0A6G3ZFI0-F1
#
_entry.id   AF-A0A6G3ZFI0-F1
#
_cell.length_a   1.000
_cell.length_b   1.000
_cell.length_c   1.000
_cell.angle_alpha   90.00
_cell.angle_beta   90.00
_cell.angle_gamma   90.00
#
_symmetry.space_group_name_H-M   'P 1'
#
loop_
_entity.id
_entity.type
_entity.pdbx_description
1 polymer ?
#
loop_
_entity_poly.entity_id
_entity_poly.type
_entity_poly.pdbx_seq_one_letter_code
_entity_poly.pdbx_strand_id
1 'polypeptide(L)'
;MGARAVTRWSRRFVAASALFLVAWQAAALAGVDRRVRVALAVYGFVLHAVFGKAYSLVPSYFDRSLALTRAPGVHFPLTALGAVGLAAAPRSGVPEGVGAVGAFCWAAGVAVFVAALAWTLRDNPTGRETGTSDANADRRPVDRFANAFVPVVLAYLLVGSYATAAGYVTPVPALPELASLGFARTAHLLAAGTAALLVFAVGFRLFPRFLVASSPRALVAVVLPAGAVGPAVLAWGLYRGPWFRAGAALEALAVVGFALAYAVLFVRSERRRVGFYAVLVGVASGVLGVLVGLSFALGGVAPSSALVEAHFRLNVLGFLGLTIAGATYQFYPPTVGTFHGASDRTALASVSLVGVGLLAELGGALASTLAGRQAATWAGAQTATWVLVGRASALGGALLFAGLVLGVFAER
;
A
#
# COMPACT_ATOMS: atom_id res chain seq x y z
N MET A 1 -2.49 -3.16 30.87
CA MET A 1 -2.40 -1.77 30.34
C MET A 1 -2.03 -1.70 28.84
N GLY A 2 -1.48 -2.75 28.21
CA GLY A 2 -0.98 -2.71 26.82
C GLY A 2 -2.01 -2.47 25.70
N ALA A 3 -3.14 -3.19 25.70
CA ALA A 3 -4.08 -3.15 24.57
C ALA A 3 -4.68 -1.76 24.28
N ARG A 4 -5.08 -1.02 25.32
CA ARG A 4 -5.57 0.37 25.18
C ARG A 4 -4.51 1.30 24.58
N ALA A 5 -3.25 1.17 24.99
CA ALA A 5 -2.16 1.98 24.44
C ALA A 5 -1.91 1.66 22.95
N VAL A 6 -1.90 0.38 22.57
CA VAL A 6 -1.74 -0.06 21.18
C VAL A 6 -2.89 0.46 20.31
N THR A 7 -4.14 0.39 20.78
CA THR A 7 -5.30 0.93 20.05
C THR A 7 -5.20 2.44 19.84
N ARG A 8 -4.74 3.21 20.84
CA ARG A 8 -4.55 4.66 20.67
C ARG A 8 -3.49 4.98 19.60
N TRP A 9 -2.35 4.30 19.62
CA TRP A 9 -1.33 4.50 18.59
C TRP A 9 -1.78 4.02 17.21
N SER A 10 -2.53 2.91 17.14
CA SER A 10 -3.16 2.44 15.91
C SER A 10 -4.01 3.53 15.25
N ARG A 11 -4.88 4.21 16.03
CA ARG A 11 -5.67 5.34 15.54
C ARG A 11 -4.80 6.50 15.05
N ARG A 12 -3.72 6.86 15.78
CA ARG A 12 -2.81 7.93 15.36
C ARG A 12 -2.12 7.65 14.02
N PHE A 13 -1.62 6.43 13.83
CA PHE A 13 -1.05 5.99 12.56
C PHE A 13 -2.05 6.05 11.41
N VAL A 14 -3.29 5.57 11.64
CA VAL A 14 -4.35 5.60 10.62
C VAL A 14 -4.81 7.03 10.31
N ALA A 15 -4.87 7.91 11.32
CA ALA A 15 -5.16 9.33 11.14
C ALA A 15 -4.08 10.02 10.30
N ALA A 16 -2.80 9.82 10.64
CA ALA A 16 -1.68 10.36 9.88
C ALA A 16 -1.69 9.84 8.43
N SER A 17 -1.94 8.54 8.26
CA SER A 17 -2.10 7.91 6.94
C SER A 17 -3.18 8.63 6.11
N ALA A 18 -4.37 8.87 6.66
CA ALA A 18 -5.44 9.58 5.96
C ALA A 18 -5.04 11.03 5.58
N LEU A 19 -4.32 11.74 6.45
CA LEU A 19 -3.80 13.08 6.15
C LEU A 19 -2.74 13.05 5.04
N PHE A 20 -1.84 12.08 5.05
CA PHE A 20 -0.86 11.89 3.98
C PHE A 20 -1.51 11.53 2.64
N LEU A 21 -2.65 10.81 2.64
CA LEU A 21 -3.43 10.56 1.43
C LEU A 21 -3.95 11.88 0.85
N VAL A 22 -4.53 12.75 1.67
CA VAL A 22 -5.00 14.08 1.23
C VAL A 22 -3.82 14.90 0.68
N ALA A 23 -2.71 14.97 1.42
CA ALA A 23 -1.52 15.68 0.98
C ALA A 23 -0.97 15.14 -0.35
N TRP A 24 -0.97 13.82 -0.53
CA TRP A 24 -0.57 13.19 -1.79
C TRP A 24 -1.50 13.56 -2.95
N GLN A 25 -2.83 13.49 -2.76
CA GLN A 25 -3.76 13.85 -3.83
C GLN A 25 -3.70 15.35 -4.16
N ALA A 26 -3.51 16.22 -3.16
CA ALA A 26 -3.28 17.64 -3.39
C ALA A 26 -1.99 17.87 -4.19
N ALA A 27 -0.90 17.19 -3.84
CA ALA A 27 0.36 17.26 -4.59
C ALA A 27 0.23 16.72 -6.03
N ALA A 28 -0.57 15.66 -6.23
CA ALA A 28 -0.87 15.14 -7.56
C ALA A 28 -1.66 16.14 -8.40
N LEU A 29 -2.69 16.76 -7.83
CA LEU A 29 -3.49 17.80 -8.49
C LEU A 29 -2.63 19.02 -8.85
N ALA A 30 -1.75 19.45 -7.94
CA ALA A 30 -0.81 20.55 -8.15
C ALA A 30 0.37 20.21 -9.09
N GLY A 31 0.46 18.99 -9.61
CA GLY A 31 1.52 18.60 -10.55
C GLY A 31 2.92 18.52 -9.94
N VAL A 32 3.03 18.27 -8.63
CA VAL A 32 4.32 18.19 -7.92
C VAL A 32 5.13 16.98 -8.41
N ASP A 33 6.46 17.04 -8.26
CA ASP A 33 7.37 15.96 -8.67
C ASP A 33 6.98 14.57 -8.11
N ARG A 34 7.27 13.53 -8.90
CA ARG A 34 6.92 12.14 -8.58
C ARG A 34 7.61 11.65 -7.30
N ARG A 35 8.83 12.10 -6.96
CA ARG A 35 9.52 11.69 -5.73
C ARG A 35 8.75 12.13 -4.49
N VAL A 36 8.26 13.37 -4.48
CA VAL A 36 7.40 13.91 -3.42
C VAL A 36 6.13 13.09 -3.29
N ARG A 37 5.48 12.79 -4.43
CA ARG A 37 4.23 12.04 -4.46
C ARG A 37 4.41 10.60 -3.98
N VAL A 38 5.50 9.93 -4.35
CA VAL A 38 5.85 8.59 -3.83
C VAL A 38 6.15 8.63 -2.33
N ALA A 39 6.85 9.67 -1.84
CA ALA A 39 7.11 9.85 -0.41
C ALA A 39 5.79 9.95 0.38
N LEU A 40 4.89 10.84 -0.04
CA LEU A 40 3.57 11.00 0.59
C LEU A 40 2.71 9.74 0.46
N ALA A 41 2.73 9.07 -0.69
CA ALA A 41 1.89 7.91 -0.96
C ALA A 41 2.35 6.64 -0.22
N VAL A 42 3.60 6.24 -0.43
CA VAL A 42 4.10 4.94 0.05
C VAL A 42 4.51 5.05 1.51
N TYR A 43 5.34 6.03 1.84
CA TYR A 43 5.86 6.21 3.19
C TYR A 43 4.79 6.80 4.09
N GLY A 44 4.19 7.92 3.67
CA GLY A 44 3.20 8.66 4.45
C GLY A 44 1.85 7.96 4.57
N PHE A 45 1.22 7.57 3.47
CA PHE A 45 -0.12 6.99 3.48
C PHE A 45 -0.09 5.47 3.74
N VAL A 46 0.43 4.69 2.78
CA VAL A 46 0.30 3.23 2.78
C VAL A 46 0.98 2.60 4.00
N LEU A 47 2.26 2.90 4.23
CA LEU A 47 3.02 2.26 5.28
C LEU A 47 2.58 2.72 6.68
N HIS A 48 2.12 3.97 6.87
CA HIS A 48 1.53 4.37 8.15
C HIS A 48 0.24 3.61 8.47
N ALA A 49 -0.64 3.36 7.49
CA ALA A 49 -1.83 2.52 7.71
C ALA A 49 -1.43 1.10 8.13
N VAL A 50 -0.44 0.54 7.44
CA VAL A 50 0.14 -0.77 7.75
C VAL A 50 0.69 -0.80 9.18
N PHE A 51 1.55 0.14 9.56
CA PHE A 51 2.13 0.22 10.90
C PHE A 51 1.07 0.35 11.98
N GLY A 52 0.04 1.17 11.72
CA GLY A 52 -1.07 1.34 12.64
C GLY A 52 -1.80 0.05 12.97
N LYS A 53 -1.93 -0.88 12.00
CA LYS A 53 -2.62 -2.15 12.21
C LYS A 53 -1.70 -3.31 12.57
N ALA A 54 -0.44 -3.29 12.14
CA ALA A 54 0.46 -4.39 12.35
C ALA A 54 0.73 -4.68 13.83
N TYR A 55 0.83 -3.64 14.68
CA TYR A 55 1.04 -3.83 16.12
C TYR A 55 -0.08 -4.58 16.85
N SER A 56 -1.30 -4.62 16.31
CA SER A 56 -2.40 -5.41 16.87
C SER A 56 -2.63 -6.71 16.10
N LEU A 57 -2.62 -6.65 14.77
CA LEU A 57 -2.92 -7.80 13.93
C LEU A 57 -1.79 -8.82 13.94
N VAL A 58 -0.54 -8.42 13.67
CA VAL A 58 0.57 -9.36 13.50
C VAL A 58 0.83 -10.18 14.77
N PRO A 59 0.90 -9.62 15.98
CA PRO A 59 1.01 -10.45 17.19
C PRO A 59 -0.15 -11.44 17.32
N SER A 60 -1.40 -10.97 17.19
CA SER A 60 -2.59 -11.84 17.33
C SER A 60 -2.60 -12.98 16.31
N TYR A 61 -2.05 -12.71 15.13
CA TYR A 61 -1.95 -13.63 14.02
C TYR A 61 -1.01 -14.81 14.30
N PHE A 62 -0.03 -14.59 15.16
CA PHE A 62 0.95 -15.55 15.62
C PHE A 62 0.63 -16.08 17.02
N ASP A 63 -0.59 -15.86 17.50
CA ASP A 63 -1.02 -16.23 18.85
C ASP A 63 -0.15 -15.60 19.95
N ARG A 64 0.22 -14.33 19.75
CA ARG A 64 1.03 -13.55 20.68
C ARG A 64 0.37 -12.22 21.01
N SER A 65 0.77 -11.68 22.15
CA SER A 65 0.50 -10.29 22.53
C SER A 65 1.75 -9.46 22.32
N LEU A 66 1.58 -8.21 21.86
CA LEU A 66 2.71 -7.30 21.65
C LEU A 66 3.55 -7.15 22.93
N ALA A 67 4.81 -7.56 22.86
CA ALA A 67 5.71 -7.54 24.01
C ALA A 67 6.19 -6.12 24.36
N LEU A 68 6.50 -5.30 23.35
CA LEU A 68 7.01 -3.94 23.53
C LEU A 68 5.91 -2.90 23.27
N THR A 69 4.99 -2.72 24.22
CA THR A 69 3.81 -1.84 24.04
C THR A 69 4.15 -0.34 23.91
N ARG A 70 5.39 0.06 24.23
CA ARG A 70 5.88 1.44 24.06
C ARG A 70 6.45 1.70 22.66
N ALA A 71 6.81 0.66 21.90
CA ALA A 71 7.42 0.80 20.58
C ALA A 71 6.62 1.68 19.60
N PRO A 72 5.27 1.60 19.52
CA PRO A 72 4.51 2.49 18.63
C PRO A 72 4.72 3.98 18.92
N GLY A 73 5.00 4.36 20.18
CA GLY A 73 5.19 5.76 20.57
C GLY A 73 6.55 6.34 20.19
N VAL A 74 7.55 5.48 19.96
CA VAL A 74 8.86 5.88 19.40
C VAL A 74 8.82 5.80 17.87
N HIS A 75 8.23 4.74 17.34
CA HIS A 75 8.12 4.49 15.91
C HIS A 75 7.32 5.58 15.16
N PHE A 76 6.18 6.01 15.70
CA PHE A 76 5.30 6.99 15.05
C PHE A 76 5.98 8.31 14.71
N PRO A 77 6.56 9.07 15.67
CA PRO A 77 7.19 10.35 15.34
C PRO A 77 8.35 10.19 14.37
N LEU A 78 9.15 9.12 14.50
CA LEU A 78 10.28 8.84 13.60
C LEU A 78 9.83 8.64 12.15
N THR A 79 8.80 7.81 11.92
CA THR A 79 8.31 7.54 10.56
C THR A 79 7.51 8.69 9.97
N ALA A 80 6.75 9.43 10.79
CA ALA A 80 6.03 10.62 10.35
C ALA A 80 6.99 11.73 9.90
N LEU A 81 7.97 12.07 10.75
CA LEU A 81 9.01 13.04 10.39
C LEU A 81 9.85 12.55 9.21
N GLY A 82 10.15 11.25 9.15
CA GLY A 82 10.85 10.66 8.03
C GLY A 82 10.12 10.83 6.70
N ALA A 83 8.82 10.52 6.67
CA ALA A 83 7.99 10.71 5.48
C ALA A 83 7.88 12.19 5.06
N VAL A 84 7.73 13.11 6.02
CA VAL A 84 7.71 14.56 5.76
C VAL A 84 9.06 15.03 5.19
N GLY A 85 10.17 14.65 5.81
CA GLY A 85 11.51 15.02 5.34
C GLY A 85 11.80 14.50 3.94
N LEU A 86 11.45 13.24 3.66
CA LEU A 86 11.58 12.63 2.33
C LEU A 86 10.70 13.32 1.27
N ALA A 87 9.51 13.79 1.64
CA ALA A 87 8.64 14.54 0.76
C ALA A 87 9.11 15.99 0.53
N ALA A 88 9.74 16.61 1.53
CA ALA A 88 10.26 17.97 1.45
C ALA A 88 11.58 18.05 0.67
N ALA A 89 12.45 17.04 0.79
CA ALA A 89 13.81 17.06 0.23
C ALA A 89 13.92 17.43 -1.26
N PRO A 90 13.03 16.98 -2.17
CA PRO A 90 13.12 17.35 -3.58
C PRO A 90 12.67 18.79 -3.92
N ARG A 91 12.24 19.59 -2.94
CA ARG A 91 11.67 20.93 -3.16
C ARG A 91 12.76 22.00 -3.19
N SER A 92 12.62 22.95 -4.11
CA SER A 92 13.49 24.13 -4.20
C SER A 92 13.50 24.91 -2.88
N GLY A 93 14.69 25.27 -2.39
CA GLY A 93 14.87 26.05 -1.17
C GLY A 93 14.86 25.23 0.13
N VAL A 94 14.69 23.91 0.07
CA VAL A 94 14.85 23.03 1.22
C VAL A 94 16.34 22.69 1.43
N PRO A 95 16.89 22.81 2.65
CA PRO A 95 18.29 22.48 2.92
C PRO A 95 18.65 21.03 2.57
N GLU A 96 19.87 20.81 2.04
CA GLU A 96 20.33 19.50 1.55
C GLU A 96 20.26 18.38 2.61
N GLY A 97 20.47 18.72 3.88
CA GLY A 97 20.42 17.77 4.99
C GLY A 97 19.03 17.24 5.33
N VAL A 98 17.94 17.88 4.90
CA VAL A 98 16.56 17.48 5.25
C VAL A 98 16.23 16.07 4.73
N GLY A 99 16.70 15.74 3.52
CA GLY A 99 16.52 14.41 2.94
C GLY A 99 17.24 13.31 3.73
N ALA A 100 18.49 13.56 4.11
CA ALA A 100 19.27 12.63 4.93
C ALA A 100 18.62 12.42 6.31
N VAL A 101 18.28 13.49 7.03
CA VAL A 101 17.60 13.41 8.32
C VAL A 101 16.28 12.65 8.20
N GLY A 102 15.47 12.97 7.18
CA GLY A 102 14.22 12.27 6.92
C GLY A 102 14.43 10.76 6.67
N ALA A 103 15.41 10.41 5.85
CA ALA A 103 15.72 9.00 5.56
C ALA A 103 16.24 8.25 6.79
N PHE A 104 17.08 8.87 7.62
CA PHE A 104 17.54 8.30 8.89
C PHE A 104 16.40 8.12 9.90
N CYS A 105 15.54 9.14 10.08
CA CYS A 105 14.35 9.04 10.92
C CYS A 105 13.45 7.90 10.47
N TRP A 106 13.21 7.79 9.16
CA TRP A 106 12.44 6.70 8.56
C TRP A 106 13.04 5.32 8.89
N ALA A 107 14.33 5.13 8.58
CA ALA A 107 15.02 3.86 8.80
C ALA A 107 15.06 3.47 10.29
N ALA A 108 15.32 4.43 11.18
CA ALA A 108 15.31 4.21 12.62
C ALA A 108 13.91 3.81 13.13
N GLY A 109 12.85 4.48 12.65
CA GLY A 109 11.48 4.12 12.98
C GLY A 109 11.13 2.69 12.53
N VAL A 110 11.51 2.33 11.31
CA VAL A 110 11.35 0.97 10.77
C VAL A 110 12.13 -0.06 11.60
N ALA A 111 13.36 0.24 12.02
CA ALA A 111 14.14 -0.64 12.87
C ALA A 111 13.43 -0.88 14.22
N VAL A 112 12.89 0.16 14.85
CA VAL A 112 12.08 0.04 16.09
C VAL A 112 10.85 -0.85 15.87
N PHE A 113 10.16 -0.68 14.74
CA PHE A 113 8.99 -1.49 14.39
C PHE A 113 9.34 -2.96 14.23
N VAL A 114 10.34 -3.26 13.40
CA VAL A 114 10.74 -4.63 13.09
C VAL A 114 11.33 -5.30 14.34
N ALA A 115 12.15 -4.61 15.13
CA ALA A 115 12.68 -5.14 16.38
C ALA A 115 11.57 -5.48 17.38
N ALA A 116 10.54 -4.63 17.49
CA ALA A 116 9.40 -4.90 18.37
C ALA A 116 8.58 -6.13 17.93
N LEU A 117 8.37 -6.30 16.63
CA LEU A 117 7.69 -7.49 16.10
C LEU A 117 8.55 -8.73 16.22
N ALA A 118 9.83 -8.68 15.82
CA ALA A 118 10.76 -9.80 15.93
C ALA A 118 10.87 -10.28 17.39
N TRP A 119 11.00 -9.35 18.34
CA TRP A 119 10.98 -9.69 19.76
C TRP A 119 9.66 -10.32 20.20
N THR A 120 8.53 -9.81 19.72
CA THR A 120 7.20 -10.34 20.04
C THR A 120 6.99 -11.76 19.49
N LEU A 121 7.57 -12.06 18.33
CA LEU A 121 7.36 -13.33 17.59
C LEU A 121 8.52 -14.33 17.78
N ARG A 122 9.48 -14.04 18.65
CA ARG A 122 10.75 -14.78 18.80
C ARG A 122 10.60 -16.29 19.04
N ASP A 123 9.51 -16.70 19.66
CA ASP A 123 9.19 -18.09 20.00
C ASP A 123 8.23 -18.78 19.01
N ASN A 124 7.71 -18.04 18.02
CA ASN A 124 6.88 -18.57 16.94
C ASN A 124 7.22 -17.90 15.58
N PRO A 125 8.49 -17.92 15.14
CA PRO A 125 8.94 -17.12 13.99
C PRO A 125 8.29 -17.54 12.65
N THR A 126 7.82 -18.78 12.57
CA THR A 126 7.17 -19.35 11.37
C THR A 126 5.64 -19.29 11.43
N GLY A 127 5.06 -18.90 12.57
CA GLY A 127 3.61 -18.80 12.74
C GLY A 127 2.89 -20.15 12.72
N ARG A 128 3.53 -21.22 13.22
CA ARG A 128 2.92 -22.55 13.38
C ARG A 128 1.74 -22.51 14.33
N GLU A 129 1.92 -21.79 15.44
CA GLU A 129 0.83 -21.41 16.32
C GLU A 129 0.11 -20.21 15.69
N THR A 130 -1.20 -20.33 15.53
CA THR A 130 -2.03 -19.30 14.94
C THR A 130 -3.09 -18.94 15.96
N GLY A 131 -3.38 -17.65 16.17
CA GLY A 131 -4.50 -17.18 17.00
C GLY A 131 -5.88 -17.45 16.38
N THR A 132 -6.03 -18.59 15.71
CA THR A 132 -7.23 -19.06 15.04
C THR A 132 -7.97 -19.99 15.98
N SER A 133 -9.16 -19.59 16.41
CA SER A 133 -9.99 -20.38 17.33
C SER A 133 -10.43 -21.72 16.74
N ASP A 134 -10.81 -22.68 17.59
CA ASP A 134 -11.29 -23.99 17.14
C ASP A 134 -12.55 -23.91 16.27
N ALA A 135 -13.41 -22.92 16.50
CA ALA A 135 -14.55 -22.63 15.63
C ALA A 135 -14.16 -22.24 14.18
N ASN A 136 -12.88 -21.92 13.93
CA ASN A 136 -12.31 -21.61 12.62
C ASN A 136 -11.16 -22.58 12.27
N ALA A 137 -11.19 -23.80 12.81
CA ALA A 137 -10.13 -24.79 12.64
C ALA A 137 -9.79 -25.09 11.17
N ASP A 138 -10.78 -25.02 10.28
CA ASP A 138 -10.65 -25.24 8.83
C ASP A 138 -9.72 -24.23 8.13
N ARG A 139 -9.52 -23.06 8.75
CA ARG A 139 -8.71 -21.94 8.24
C ARG A 139 -7.24 -22.02 8.66
N ARG A 140 -6.93 -22.80 9.71
CA ARG A 140 -5.57 -22.93 10.27
C ARG A 140 -4.48 -23.20 9.22
N PRO A 141 -4.67 -24.09 8.23
CA PRO A 141 -3.64 -24.33 7.21
C PRO A 141 -3.30 -23.08 6.38
N VAL A 142 -4.32 -22.32 5.96
CA VAL A 142 -4.14 -21.09 5.19
C VAL A 142 -3.50 -20.00 6.06
N ASP A 143 -3.94 -19.87 7.32
CA ASP A 143 -3.38 -18.89 8.25
C ASP A 143 -1.88 -19.15 8.54
N ARG A 144 -1.48 -20.41 8.75
CA ARG A 144 -0.07 -20.81 8.94
C ARG A 144 0.76 -20.49 7.70
N PHE A 145 0.25 -20.87 6.53
CA PHE A 145 0.95 -20.62 5.28
C PHE A 145 1.11 -19.12 5.03
N ALA A 146 0.08 -18.30 5.26
CA ALA A 146 0.15 -16.86 5.15
C ALA A 146 1.13 -16.21 6.16
N ASN A 147 1.18 -16.71 7.39
CA ASN A 147 2.12 -16.23 8.41
C ASN A 147 3.58 -16.39 8.00
N ALA A 148 3.92 -17.47 7.31
CA ALA A 148 5.29 -17.73 6.86
C ALA A 148 5.84 -16.63 5.92
N PHE A 149 4.98 -15.81 5.32
CA PHE A 149 5.38 -14.68 4.46
C PHE A 149 5.52 -13.34 5.19
N VAL A 150 5.07 -13.23 6.44
CA VAL A 150 5.25 -11.99 7.23
C VAL A 150 6.73 -11.67 7.44
N PRO A 151 7.64 -12.62 7.76
CA PRO A 151 9.07 -12.33 7.81
C PRO A 151 9.63 -11.78 6.49
N VAL A 152 9.14 -12.26 5.34
CA VAL A 152 9.54 -11.76 4.01
C VAL A 152 9.11 -10.31 3.81
N VAL A 153 7.88 -9.96 4.23
CA VAL A 153 7.41 -8.55 4.24
C VAL A 153 8.34 -7.67 5.06
N LEU A 154 8.71 -8.10 6.27
CA LEU A 154 9.59 -7.35 7.16
C LEU A 154 11.01 -7.21 6.57
N ALA A 155 11.51 -8.25 5.91
CA ALA A 155 12.79 -8.20 5.19
C ALA A 155 12.75 -7.16 4.06
N TYR A 156 11.70 -7.15 3.24
CA TYR A 156 11.54 -6.13 2.20
C TYR A 156 11.44 -4.71 2.77
N LEU A 157 10.75 -4.55 3.90
CA LEU A 157 10.65 -3.26 4.57
C LEU A 157 12.03 -2.77 5.02
N LEU A 158 12.84 -3.64 5.63
CA LEU A 158 14.20 -3.32 6.04
C LEU A 158 15.09 -2.97 4.85
N VAL A 159 15.09 -3.81 3.79
CA VAL A 159 15.93 -3.59 2.61
C VAL A 159 15.53 -2.31 1.87
N GLY A 160 14.23 -2.05 1.68
CA GLY A 160 13.74 -0.82 1.06
C GLY A 160 14.04 0.43 1.89
N SER A 161 13.92 0.33 3.23
CA SER A 161 14.24 1.45 4.13
C SER A 161 15.74 1.73 4.19
N TYR A 162 16.56 0.68 4.19
CA TYR A 162 18.01 0.80 4.05
C TYR A 162 18.39 1.44 2.72
N ALA A 163 17.84 0.97 1.59
CA ALA A 163 18.13 1.54 0.28
C ALA A 163 17.71 3.02 0.18
N THR A 164 16.63 3.39 0.86
CA THR A 164 16.21 4.79 1.00
C THR A 164 17.26 5.61 1.74
N ALA A 165 17.72 5.15 2.90
CA ALA A 165 18.77 5.82 3.68
C ALA A 165 20.11 5.88 2.95
N ALA A 166 20.52 4.78 2.33
CA ALA A 166 21.77 4.67 1.58
C ALA A 166 21.84 5.65 0.41
N GLY A 167 20.69 5.99 -0.20
CA GLY A 167 20.60 7.05 -1.22
C GLY A 167 20.98 8.46 -0.75
N TYR A 168 21.11 8.68 0.57
CA TYR A 168 21.51 9.95 1.19
C TYR A 168 22.84 9.89 1.94
N VAL A 169 23.48 8.71 2.02
CA VAL A 169 24.82 8.56 2.59
C VAL A 169 25.82 8.55 1.43
N THR A 170 26.94 9.27 1.55
CA THR A 170 28.04 9.17 0.59
C THR A 170 28.48 7.70 0.49
N PRO A 171 28.82 7.18 -0.71
CA PRO A 171 29.13 5.77 -0.86
C PRO A 171 30.30 5.40 0.05
N VAL A 172 30.00 4.62 1.10
CA VAL A 172 31.03 3.93 1.88
C VAL A 172 31.64 2.92 0.92
N PRO A 173 32.95 2.96 0.62
CA PRO A 173 33.59 2.12 -0.42
C PRO A 173 33.45 0.60 -0.22
N ALA A 174 32.92 0.15 0.93
CA ALA A 174 32.91 -1.24 1.36
C ALA A 174 31.52 -1.92 1.35
N LEU A 175 30.45 -1.23 0.96
CA LEU A 175 29.11 -1.85 0.86
C LEU A 175 28.82 -2.22 -0.61
N PRO A 176 28.67 -3.51 -0.95
CA PRO A 176 28.43 -3.96 -2.32
C PRO A 176 27.17 -3.34 -2.94
N GLU A 177 26.99 -3.48 -4.26
CA GLU A 177 25.96 -2.89 -5.16
C GLU A 177 24.49 -2.80 -4.67
N LEU A 178 24.15 -3.39 -3.51
CA LEU A 178 22.97 -3.04 -2.72
C LEU A 178 22.94 -1.56 -2.29
N ALA A 179 24.07 -0.85 -2.30
CA ALA A 179 24.26 0.49 -1.74
C ALA A 179 23.47 1.64 -2.40
N SER A 180 22.77 1.45 -3.52
CA SER A 180 21.58 2.26 -3.82
C SER A 180 20.71 1.55 -4.85
N LEU A 181 19.68 0.84 -4.38
CA LEU A 181 18.60 0.46 -5.28
C LEU A 181 17.99 1.76 -5.78
N GLY A 182 18.24 2.13 -7.04
CA GLY A 182 17.76 3.38 -7.61
C GLY A 182 16.26 3.60 -7.33
N PHE A 183 15.82 4.86 -7.28
CA PHE A 183 14.49 5.27 -6.79
C PHE A 183 13.33 4.33 -7.15
N ALA A 184 13.19 3.94 -8.42
CA ALA A 184 12.09 3.07 -8.87
C ALA A 184 12.14 1.65 -8.29
N ARG A 185 13.34 1.08 -8.11
CA ARG A 185 13.54 -0.26 -7.52
C ARG A 185 13.21 -0.26 -6.04
N THR A 186 13.67 0.77 -5.32
CA THR A 186 13.32 0.98 -3.90
C THR A 186 11.81 1.15 -3.71
N ALA A 187 11.16 1.92 -4.59
CA ALA A 187 9.72 2.09 -4.54
C ALA A 187 8.96 0.77 -4.80
N HIS A 188 9.41 -0.08 -5.73
CA HIS A 188 8.81 -1.41 -5.94
C HIS A 188 8.98 -2.31 -4.72
N LEU A 189 10.17 -2.35 -4.09
CA LEU A 189 10.37 -3.14 -2.87
C LEU A 189 9.44 -2.71 -1.74
N LEU A 190 9.27 -1.40 -1.50
CA LEU A 190 8.40 -0.90 -0.43
C LEU A 190 6.91 -1.04 -0.77
N ALA A 191 6.50 -0.70 -2.00
CA ALA A 191 5.09 -0.76 -2.39
C ALA A 191 4.62 -2.19 -2.66
N ALA A 192 5.33 -2.94 -3.50
CA ALA A 192 4.94 -4.31 -3.86
C ALA A 192 5.49 -5.34 -2.86
N GLY A 193 6.80 -5.30 -2.59
CA GLY A 193 7.47 -6.25 -1.69
C GLY A 193 6.98 -6.16 -0.23
N THR A 194 6.78 -4.96 0.30
CA THR A 194 6.24 -4.79 1.65
C THR A 194 4.72 -4.68 1.63
N ALA A 195 4.15 -3.61 1.06
CA ALA A 195 2.74 -3.31 1.27
C ALA A 195 1.80 -4.29 0.54
N ALA A 196 2.02 -4.59 -0.73
CA ALA A 196 1.16 -5.54 -1.47
C ALA A 196 1.28 -6.96 -0.93
N LEU A 197 2.49 -7.46 -0.68
CA LEU A 197 2.68 -8.78 -0.07
C LEU A 197 2.01 -8.86 1.31
N LEU A 198 2.06 -7.79 2.12
CA LEU A 198 1.32 -7.76 3.38
C LEU A 198 -0.20 -7.78 3.14
N VAL A 199 -0.71 -7.04 2.16
CA VAL A 199 -2.12 -7.12 1.77
C VAL A 199 -2.50 -8.55 1.40
N PHE A 200 -1.66 -9.28 0.69
CA PHE A 200 -1.92 -10.69 0.37
C PHE A 200 -1.91 -11.56 1.63
N ALA A 201 -0.82 -11.53 2.41
CA ALA A 201 -0.64 -12.36 3.59
C ALA A 201 -1.71 -12.08 4.67
N VAL A 202 -1.95 -10.81 5.00
CA VAL A 202 -2.98 -10.40 5.96
C VAL A 202 -4.37 -10.56 5.37
N GLY A 203 -4.57 -10.25 4.08
CA GLY A 203 -5.86 -10.31 3.42
C GLY A 203 -6.44 -11.72 3.34
N PHE A 204 -5.61 -12.72 3.05
CA PHE A 204 -6.03 -14.14 3.08
C PHE A 204 -6.44 -14.64 4.46
N ARG A 205 -6.15 -13.88 5.52
CA ARG A 205 -6.64 -14.15 6.87
C ARG A 205 -7.86 -13.30 7.20
N LEU A 206 -7.76 -12.01 6.92
CA LEU A 206 -8.72 -11.00 7.37
C LEU A 206 -10.03 -11.07 6.57
N PHE A 207 -9.95 -11.08 5.25
CA PHE A 207 -11.14 -10.99 4.40
C PHE A 207 -12.05 -12.22 4.48
N PRO A 208 -11.55 -13.46 4.55
CA PRO A 208 -12.40 -14.63 4.84
C PRO A 208 -13.23 -14.49 6.12
N ARG A 209 -12.69 -13.82 7.14
CA ARG A 209 -13.38 -13.62 8.43
C ARG A 209 -14.45 -12.53 8.33
N PHE A 210 -14.15 -11.45 7.61
CA PHE A 210 -15.13 -10.40 7.39
C PHE A 210 -16.27 -10.82 6.47
N LEU A 211 -15.95 -11.57 5.40
CA LEU A 211 -16.89 -12.05 4.39
C LEU A 211 -17.57 -13.39 4.76
N VAL A 212 -17.11 -14.05 5.84
CA VAL A 212 -17.62 -15.36 6.28
C VAL A 212 -17.62 -16.38 5.13
N ALA A 213 -16.52 -16.40 4.39
CA ALA A 213 -16.33 -17.28 3.24
C ALA A 213 -14.92 -17.85 3.27
N SER A 214 -14.71 -18.99 2.60
CA SER A 214 -13.40 -19.67 2.58
C SER A 214 -12.62 -19.34 1.30
N SER A 215 -11.35 -18.99 1.47
CA SER A 215 -10.42 -18.72 0.36
C SER A 215 -10.12 -19.99 -0.43
N PRO A 216 -10.07 -19.94 -1.77
CA PRO A 216 -9.57 -21.05 -2.57
C PRO A 216 -8.08 -21.32 -2.25
N ARG A 217 -7.78 -22.49 -1.67
CA ARG A 217 -6.42 -22.83 -1.21
C ARG A 217 -5.38 -22.81 -2.33
N ALA A 218 -5.77 -23.21 -3.55
CA ALA A 218 -4.89 -23.16 -4.72
C ALA A 218 -4.43 -21.72 -5.03
N LEU A 219 -5.34 -20.74 -4.96
CA LEU A 219 -4.97 -19.33 -5.17
C LEU A 219 -4.02 -18.83 -4.08
N VAL A 220 -4.25 -19.21 -2.82
CA VAL A 220 -3.33 -18.87 -1.72
C VAL A 220 -1.92 -19.42 -2.00
N ALA A 221 -1.83 -20.68 -2.42
CA ALA A 221 -0.58 -21.38 -2.69
C ALA A 221 0.21 -20.78 -3.87
N VAL A 222 -0.47 -20.12 -4.81
CA VAL A 222 0.18 -19.45 -5.95
C VAL A 222 0.52 -17.99 -5.62
N VAL A 223 -0.43 -17.25 -5.05
CA VAL A 223 -0.32 -15.80 -4.85
C VAL A 223 0.80 -15.44 -3.89
N LEU A 224 0.92 -16.14 -2.77
CA LEU A 224 1.91 -15.77 -1.74
C LEU A 224 3.35 -16.00 -2.21
N PRO A 225 3.74 -17.16 -2.80
CA PRO A 225 5.06 -17.30 -3.39
C PRO A 225 5.33 -16.32 -4.53
N ALA A 226 4.36 -16.13 -5.44
CA ALA A 226 4.54 -15.20 -6.56
C ALA A 226 4.73 -13.75 -6.08
N GLY A 227 3.93 -13.31 -5.09
CA GLY A 227 4.05 -11.99 -4.48
C GLY A 227 5.29 -11.84 -3.59
N ALA A 228 5.84 -12.94 -3.09
CA ALA A 228 7.09 -12.94 -2.33
C ALA A 228 8.32 -12.85 -3.23
N VAL A 229 8.31 -13.48 -4.42
CA VAL A 229 9.48 -13.54 -5.32
C VAL A 229 9.46 -12.41 -6.36
N GLY A 230 8.29 -12.07 -6.91
CA GLY A 230 8.13 -11.07 -7.96
C GLY A 230 8.80 -9.73 -7.65
N PRO A 231 8.56 -9.11 -6.48
CA PRO A 231 9.17 -7.83 -6.12
C PRO A 231 10.70 -7.87 -6.05
N ALA A 232 11.33 -8.95 -5.56
CA ALA A 232 12.78 -9.09 -5.58
C ALA A 232 13.31 -9.20 -7.02
N VAL A 233 12.68 -10.03 -7.85
CA VAL A 233 13.08 -10.20 -9.25
C VAL A 233 12.93 -8.88 -10.01
N LEU A 234 11.87 -8.11 -9.75
CA LEU A 234 11.70 -6.77 -10.32
C LEU A 234 12.74 -5.79 -9.78
N ALA A 235 12.97 -5.72 -8.48
CA ALA A 235 13.96 -4.80 -7.92
C ALA A 235 15.36 -5.08 -8.47
N TRP A 236 15.72 -6.35 -8.67
CA TRP A 236 16.98 -6.75 -9.29
C TRP A 236 17.00 -6.50 -10.81
N GLY A 237 15.90 -6.87 -11.47
CA GLY A 237 15.78 -7.00 -12.91
C GLY A 237 15.11 -5.82 -13.61
N LEU A 238 14.76 -4.74 -12.91
CA LEU A 238 14.05 -3.61 -13.51
C LEU A 238 14.88 -3.04 -14.67
N TYR A 239 14.26 -3.01 -15.86
CA TYR A 239 14.87 -2.65 -17.15
C TYR A 239 15.86 -3.67 -17.73
N ARG A 240 16.00 -4.87 -17.15
CA ARG A 240 16.92 -5.93 -17.59
C ARG A 240 16.18 -7.07 -18.30
N GLY A 241 15.70 -6.81 -19.51
CA GLY A 241 15.19 -7.80 -20.48
C GLY A 241 14.34 -8.94 -19.87
N PRO A 242 14.82 -10.20 -19.89
CA PRO A 242 14.05 -11.36 -19.43
C PRO A 242 13.71 -11.32 -17.93
N TRP A 243 14.58 -10.77 -17.09
CA TRP A 243 14.34 -10.66 -15.65
C TRP A 243 13.23 -9.66 -15.33
N PHE A 244 13.14 -8.57 -16.09
CA PHE A 244 12.03 -7.63 -15.96
C PHE A 244 10.70 -8.32 -16.29
N ARG A 245 10.65 -9.09 -17.39
CA ARG A 245 9.45 -9.86 -17.79
C ARG A 245 9.06 -10.90 -16.77
N ALA A 246 10.01 -11.68 -16.25
CA ALA A 246 9.76 -12.69 -15.24
C ALA A 246 9.20 -12.08 -13.94
N GLY A 247 9.83 -11.01 -13.45
CA GLY A 247 9.35 -10.30 -12.27
C GLY A 247 7.95 -9.70 -12.48
N ALA A 248 7.70 -9.08 -13.63
CA ALA A 248 6.40 -8.51 -13.97
C ALA A 248 5.31 -9.58 -14.08
N ALA A 249 5.62 -10.74 -14.66
CA ALA A 249 4.70 -11.88 -14.73
C ALA A 249 4.37 -12.44 -13.34
N LEU A 250 5.36 -12.57 -12.46
CA LEU A 250 5.16 -13.03 -11.08
C LEU A 250 4.30 -12.05 -10.26
N GLU A 251 4.57 -10.75 -10.34
CA GLU A 251 3.72 -9.75 -9.67
C GLU A 251 2.30 -9.73 -10.24
N ALA A 252 2.15 -9.79 -11.57
CA ALA A 252 0.83 -9.85 -12.19
C ALA A 252 0.06 -11.10 -11.75
N LEU A 253 0.71 -12.26 -11.70
CA LEU A 253 0.12 -13.50 -11.19
C LEU A 253 -0.36 -13.34 -9.74
N ALA A 254 0.45 -12.71 -8.88
CA ALA A 254 0.07 -12.46 -7.49
C ALA A 254 -1.14 -11.52 -7.37
N VAL A 255 -1.12 -10.38 -8.07
CA VAL A 255 -2.21 -9.39 -8.01
C VAL A 255 -3.50 -9.94 -8.61
N VAL A 256 -3.45 -10.56 -9.80
CA VAL A 256 -4.63 -11.16 -10.45
C VAL A 256 -5.16 -12.33 -9.61
N GLY A 257 -4.28 -13.20 -9.11
CA GLY A 257 -4.69 -14.32 -8.26
C GLY A 257 -5.36 -13.85 -6.96
N PHE A 258 -4.86 -12.78 -6.34
CA PHE A 258 -5.48 -12.18 -5.16
C PHE A 258 -6.84 -11.55 -5.51
N ALA A 259 -6.93 -10.85 -6.64
CA ALA A 259 -8.19 -10.26 -7.12
C ALA A 259 -9.26 -11.34 -7.35
N LEU A 260 -8.90 -12.45 -8.00
CA LEU A 260 -9.78 -13.60 -8.20
C LEU A 260 -10.21 -14.21 -6.86
N ALA A 261 -9.27 -14.41 -5.92
CA ALA A 261 -9.60 -14.94 -4.61
C ALA A 261 -10.57 -14.03 -3.84
N TYR A 262 -10.34 -12.71 -3.88
CA TYR A 262 -11.22 -11.73 -3.26
C TYR A 262 -12.60 -11.70 -3.92
N ALA A 263 -12.67 -11.73 -5.25
CA ALA A 263 -13.93 -11.80 -5.98
C ALA A 263 -14.73 -13.06 -5.62
N VAL A 264 -14.08 -14.22 -5.50
CA VAL A 264 -14.72 -15.46 -5.04
C VAL A 264 -15.27 -15.31 -3.61
N LEU A 265 -14.50 -14.75 -2.68
CA LEU A 265 -14.97 -14.47 -1.33
C LEU A 265 -16.16 -13.51 -1.32
N PHE A 266 -16.10 -12.46 -2.14
CA PHE A 266 -17.14 -11.44 -2.24
C PHE A 266 -18.46 -12.02 -2.78
N VAL A 267 -18.40 -12.79 -3.86
CA VAL A 267 -19.57 -13.46 -4.47
C VAL A 267 -20.19 -14.47 -3.50
N ARG A 268 -19.38 -15.26 -2.80
CA ARG A 268 -19.86 -16.27 -1.83
C ARG A 268 -20.40 -15.68 -0.53
N SER A 269 -20.00 -14.46 -0.19
CA SER A 269 -20.48 -13.77 1.00
C SER A 269 -21.92 -13.32 0.81
N GLU A 270 -22.74 -13.42 1.84
CA GLU A 270 -24.03 -12.72 1.93
C GLU A 270 -23.89 -11.30 2.49
N ARG A 271 -22.74 -11.01 3.14
CA ARG A 271 -22.48 -9.68 3.70
C ARG A 271 -22.15 -8.70 2.59
N ARG A 272 -22.88 -7.58 2.58
CA ARG A 272 -22.64 -6.40 1.72
C ARG A 272 -22.37 -5.20 2.61
N ARG A 273 -21.13 -4.75 2.66
CA ARG A 273 -20.70 -3.56 3.42
C ARG A 273 -19.84 -2.69 2.52
N VAL A 274 -19.89 -1.37 2.69
CA VAL A 274 -19.14 -0.41 1.86
C VAL A 274 -17.64 -0.75 1.79
N GLY A 275 -17.06 -1.19 2.90
CA GLY A 275 -15.64 -1.58 2.93
C GLY A 275 -15.30 -2.76 2.02
N PHE A 276 -16.25 -3.63 1.67
CA PHE A 276 -16.01 -4.74 0.72
C PHE A 276 -16.01 -4.26 -0.73
N TYR A 277 -16.90 -3.33 -1.07
CA TYR A 277 -16.90 -2.70 -2.39
C TYR A 277 -15.61 -1.90 -2.62
N ALA A 278 -15.11 -1.22 -1.58
CA ALA A 278 -13.82 -0.53 -1.65
C ALA A 278 -12.66 -1.47 -2.02
N VAL A 279 -12.56 -2.63 -1.35
CA VAL A 279 -11.53 -3.62 -1.69
C VAL A 279 -11.76 -4.21 -3.08
N LEU A 280 -13.01 -4.44 -3.50
CA LEU A 280 -13.32 -4.95 -4.83
C LEU A 280 -12.84 -3.99 -5.94
N VAL A 281 -13.11 -2.69 -5.79
CA VAL A 281 -12.59 -1.65 -6.71
C VAL A 281 -11.07 -1.56 -6.61
N GLY A 282 -10.50 -1.73 -5.42
CA GLY A 282 -9.06 -1.79 -5.21
C GLY A 282 -8.40 -2.92 -6.00
N VAL A 283 -8.85 -4.16 -5.83
CA VAL A 283 -8.26 -5.31 -6.55
C VAL A 283 -8.46 -5.20 -8.05
N ALA A 284 -9.59 -4.66 -8.53
CA ALA A 284 -9.79 -4.35 -9.94
C ALA A 284 -8.79 -3.31 -10.47
N SER A 285 -8.54 -2.25 -9.70
CA SER A 285 -7.52 -1.25 -10.02
C SER A 285 -6.12 -1.86 -10.06
N GLY A 286 -5.83 -2.83 -9.18
CA GLY A 286 -4.57 -3.58 -9.19
C GLY A 286 -4.39 -4.39 -10.47
N VAL A 287 -5.44 -5.09 -10.91
CA VAL A 287 -5.43 -5.81 -12.20
C VAL A 287 -5.12 -4.86 -13.35
N LEU A 288 -5.80 -3.71 -13.43
CA LEU A 288 -5.50 -2.69 -14.45
C LEU A 288 -4.05 -2.19 -14.33
N GLY A 289 -3.58 -1.93 -13.11
CA GLY A 289 -2.22 -1.49 -12.83
C GLY A 289 -1.15 -2.46 -13.31
N VAL A 290 -1.31 -3.77 -13.05
CA VAL A 290 -0.35 -4.79 -13.52
C VAL A 290 -0.46 -5.05 -15.01
N LEU A 291 -1.64 -4.92 -15.64
CA LEU A 291 -1.75 -4.99 -17.11
C LEU A 291 -0.96 -3.87 -17.78
N VAL A 292 -1.05 -2.64 -17.27
CA VAL A 292 -0.19 -1.53 -17.70
C VAL A 292 1.28 -1.86 -17.44
N GLY A 293 1.63 -2.41 -16.26
CA GLY A 293 3.02 -2.80 -15.96
C GLY A 293 3.58 -3.88 -16.91
N LEU A 294 2.78 -4.88 -17.26
CA LEU A 294 3.13 -5.92 -18.23
C LEU A 294 3.38 -5.35 -19.63
N SER A 295 2.61 -4.34 -20.05
CA SER A 295 2.83 -3.66 -21.32
C SER A 295 4.24 -3.05 -21.42
N PHE A 296 4.78 -2.54 -20.30
CA PHE A 296 6.14 -2.01 -20.24
C PHE A 296 7.19 -3.11 -20.35
N ALA A 297 6.96 -4.25 -19.69
CA ALA A 297 7.91 -5.37 -19.66
C ALA A 297 7.98 -6.14 -20.99
N LEU A 298 6.84 -6.27 -21.66
CA LEU A 298 6.71 -7.00 -22.92
C LEU A 298 7.02 -6.14 -24.16
N GLY A 299 7.14 -4.82 -23.99
CA GLY A 299 7.44 -3.89 -25.10
C GLY A 299 6.25 -3.61 -26.01
N GLY A 300 5.02 -3.91 -25.57
CA GLY A 300 3.81 -3.66 -26.35
C GLY A 300 3.47 -2.17 -26.50
N VAL A 301 3.93 -1.33 -25.56
CA VAL A 301 3.76 0.12 -25.57
C VAL A 301 5.01 0.78 -25.00
N ALA A 302 5.57 1.77 -25.70
CA ALA A 302 6.69 2.55 -25.18
C ALA A 302 6.26 3.29 -23.89
N PRO A 303 7.02 3.19 -22.78
CA PRO A 303 6.62 3.80 -21.52
C PRO A 303 6.53 5.33 -21.65
N SER A 304 5.30 5.85 -21.70
CA SER A 304 5.05 7.29 -21.61
C SER A 304 5.04 7.72 -20.14
N SER A 305 5.40 8.97 -19.87
CA SER A 305 5.32 9.52 -18.50
C SER A 305 3.90 9.41 -17.92
N ALA A 306 2.88 9.58 -18.76
CA ALA A 306 1.47 9.45 -18.40
C ALA A 306 1.09 8.00 -18.03
N LEU A 307 1.53 7.00 -18.80
CA LEU A 307 1.23 5.60 -18.47
C LEU A 307 1.98 5.13 -17.23
N VAL A 308 3.24 5.55 -17.05
CA VAL A 308 4.01 5.25 -15.82
C VAL A 308 3.31 5.84 -14.60
N GLU A 309 2.76 7.06 -14.75
CA GLU A 309 1.97 7.70 -13.70
C GLU A 309 0.65 6.96 -13.43
N ALA A 310 -0.08 6.57 -14.48
CA ALA A 310 -1.32 5.79 -14.34
C ALA A 310 -1.05 4.44 -13.66
N HIS A 311 0.02 3.74 -14.03
CA HIS A 311 0.45 2.50 -13.38
C HIS A 311 0.72 2.71 -11.87
N PHE A 312 1.45 3.77 -11.51
CA PHE A 312 1.71 4.11 -10.11
C PHE A 312 0.41 4.37 -9.35
N ARG A 313 -0.50 5.18 -9.91
CA ARG A 313 -1.76 5.56 -9.23
C ARG A 313 -2.73 4.39 -9.14
N LEU A 314 -2.89 3.58 -10.18
CA LEU A 314 -3.72 2.37 -10.15
C LEU A 314 -3.27 1.38 -9.07
N ASN A 315 -1.96 1.16 -8.92
CA ASN A 315 -1.46 0.23 -7.92
C ASN A 315 -1.43 0.82 -6.50
N VAL A 316 -1.03 2.08 -6.32
CA VAL A 316 -0.85 2.67 -4.99
C VAL A 316 -2.13 3.32 -4.46
N LEU A 317 -2.84 4.10 -5.27
CA LEU A 317 -4.10 4.74 -4.85
C LEU A 317 -5.27 3.76 -5.01
N GLY A 318 -5.34 3.08 -6.14
CA GLY A 318 -6.39 2.10 -6.42
C GLY A 318 -6.22 0.86 -5.56
N PHE A 319 -5.27 0.00 -5.90
CA PHE A 319 -5.11 -1.29 -5.23
C PHE A 319 -4.78 -1.17 -3.75
N LEU A 320 -3.66 -0.58 -3.37
CA LEU A 320 -3.29 -0.44 -1.97
C LEU A 320 -4.25 0.51 -1.23
N GLY A 321 -4.52 1.69 -1.80
CA GLY A 321 -5.31 2.72 -1.15
C GLY A 321 -6.76 2.35 -0.91
N LEU A 322 -7.48 1.83 -1.90
CA LEU A 322 -8.88 1.41 -1.69
C LEU A 322 -8.99 0.12 -0.88
N THR A 323 -7.99 -0.76 -0.91
CA THR A 323 -7.93 -1.90 0.01
C THR A 323 -7.74 -1.45 1.46
N ILE A 324 -6.85 -0.48 1.70
CA ILE A 324 -6.66 0.16 3.01
C ILE A 324 -7.94 0.85 3.47
N ALA A 325 -8.59 1.63 2.60
CA ALA A 325 -9.84 2.31 2.92
C ALA A 325 -10.94 1.30 3.28
N GLY A 326 -11.07 0.23 2.49
CA GLY A 326 -12.03 -0.83 2.74
C GLY A 326 -11.80 -1.57 4.05
N ALA A 327 -10.56 -1.94 4.35
CA ALA A 327 -10.19 -2.52 5.64
C ALA A 327 -10.43 -1.54 6.80
N THR A 328 -10.12 -0.25 6.60
CA THR A 328 -10.35 0.81 7.57
C THR A 328 -11.83 0.94 7.92
N TYR A 329 -12.74 0.91 6.92
CA TYR A 329 -14.18 0.90 7.17
C TYR A 329 -14.69 -0.36 7.87
N GLN A 330 -13.97 -1.49 7.83
CA GLN A 330 -14.32 -2.65 8.66
C GLN A 330 -13.89 -2.48 10.11
N PHE A 331 -12.71 -1.88 10.34
CA PHE A 331 -12.22 -1.66 11.70
C PHE A 331 -12.87 -0.46 12.40
N TYR A 332 -13.24 0.56 11.62
CA TYR A 332 -13.81 1.82 12.07
C TYR A 332 -14.99 2.17 11.15
N PRO A 333 -16.14 1.48 11.30
CA PRO A 333 -17.28 1.68 10.41
C PRO A 333 -17.79 3.13 10.48
N PRO A 334 -18.01 3.81 9.34
CA PRO A 334 -18.52 5.18 9.31
C PRO A 334 -19.80 5.37 10.13
N THR A 335 -20.68 4.37 10.12
CA THR A 335 -22.00 4.40 10.75
C THR A 335 -21.98 4.37 12.27
N VAL A 336 -20.81 4.22 12.91
CA VAL A 336 -20.69 4.34 14.37
C VAL A 336 -20.53 5.79 14.83
N GLY A 337 -20.29 6.72 13.90
CA GLY A 337 -20.14 8.14 14.21
C GLY A 337 -21.46 8.88 14.18
N THR A 338 -21.55 9.99 14.90
CA THR A 338 -22.75 10.84 14.99
C THR A 338 -22.62 12.17 14.23
N PHE A 339 -21.41 12.50 13.75
CA PHE A 339 -21.12 13.72 12.99
C PHE A 339 -21.76 13.74 11.59
N HIS A 340 -21.89 14.94 11.02
CA HIS A 340 -22.47 15.12 9.69
C HIS A 340 -21.69 14.36 8.62
N GLY A 341 -22.38 13.52 7.86
CA GLY A 341 -21.78 12.69 6.81
C GLY A 341 -21.24 11.33 7.29
N ALA A 342 -21.35 10.98 8.57
CA ALA A 342 -20.99 9.66 9.11
C ALA A 342 -21.92 8.54 8.57
N SER A 343 -21.69 8.09 7.34
CA SER A 343 -22.57 7.12 6.68
C SER A 343 -21.84 6.26 5.65
N ASP A 344 -22.43 5.09 5.36
CA ASP A 344 -21.99 4.22 4.27
C ASP A 344 -22.12 4.88 2.89
N ARG A 345 -23.05 5.83 2.72
CA ARG A 345 -23.21 6.59 1.46
C ARG A 345 -22.00 7.49 1.21
N THR A 346 -21.55 8.21 2.23
CA THR A 346 -20.35 9.06 2.15
C THR A 346 -19.10 8.23 1.89
N ALA A 347 -18.99 7.07 2.55
CA ALA A 347 -17.90 6.13 2.32
C ALA A 347 -17.93 5.57 0.89
N LEU A 348 -19.11 5.27 0.34
CA LEU A 348 -19.23 4.81 -1.03
C LEU A 348 -18.87 5.94 -2.01
N ALA A 349 -19.34 7.16 -1.77
CA ALA A 349 -18.97 8.32 -2.57
C ALA A 349 -17.44 8.54 -2.59
N SER A 350 -16.77 8.39 -1.44
CA SER A 350 -15.31 8.45 -1.35
C SER A 350 -14.64 7.42 -2.28
N VAL A 351 -15.09 6.16 -2.22
CA VAL A 351 -14.58 5.06 -3.05
C VAL A 351 -14.86 5.32 -4.53
N SER A 352 -16.09 5.72 -4.88
CA SER A 352 -16.50 6.00 -6.25
C SER A 352 -15.72 7.15 -6.87
N LEU A 353 -15.50 8.24 -6.13
CA LEU A 353 -14.73 9.39 -6.60
C LEU A 353 -13.27 9.00 -6.91
N VAL A 354 -12.64 8.19 -6.05
CA VAL A 354 -11.29 7.68 -6.32
C VAL A 354 -11.29 6.73 -7.51
N GLY A 355 -12.20 5.76 -7.55
CA GLY A 355 -12.26 4.75 -8.62
C GLY A 355 -12.53 5.35 -10.00
N VAL A 356 -13.55 6.20 -10.12
CA VAL A 356 -13.87 6.91 -11.37
C VAL A 356 -12.73 7.85 -11.77
N GLY A 357 -12.12 8.53 -10.79
CA GLY A 357 -10.98 9.40 -11.06
C GLY A 357 -9.79 8.65 -11.66
N LEU A 358 -9.47 7.47 -11.13
CA LEU A 358 -8.42 6.60 -11.67
C LEU A 358 -8.73 6.10 -13.09
N LEU A 359 -9.99 5.77 -13.39
CA LEU A 359 -10.40 5.37 -14.73
C LEU A 359 -10.27 6.52 -15.74
N ALA A 360 -10.64 7.74 -15.34
CA ALA A 360 -10.45 8.94 -16.16
C ALA A 360 -8.96 9.21 -16.44
N GLU A 361 -8.10 9.08 -15.43
CA GLU A 361 -6.64 9.23 -15.59
C GLU A 361 -6.05 8.17 -16.53
N LEU A 362 -6.47 6.91 -16.39
CA LEU A 362 -6.05 5.83 -17.28
C LEU A 362 -6.52 6.06 -18.72
N GLY A 363 -7.78 6.44 -18.91
CA GLY A 363 -8.35 6.75 -20.23
C GLY A 363 -7.59 7.87 -20.94
N GLY A 364 -7.28 8.96 -20.21
CA GLY A 364 -6.43 10.03 -20.73
C GLY A 364 -5.01 9.55 -21.08
N ALA A 365 -4.38 8.76 -20.21
CA ALA A 365 -3.05 8.22 -20.46
C ALA A 365 -2.99 7.31 -21.71
N LEU A 366 -4.01 6.47 -21.90
CA LEU A 366 -4.14 5.62 -23.09
C LEU A 366 -4.39 6.45 -24.34
N ALA A 367 -5.31 7.42 -24.30
CA ALA A 367 -5.61 8.31 -25.42
C ALA A 367 -4.35 9.07 -25.89
N SER A 368 -3.57 9.64 -24.97
CA SER A 368 -2.31 10.33 -25.34
C SER A 368 -1.27 9.41 -25.96
N THR A 369 -1.25 8.14 -25.55
CA THR A 369 -0.29 7.17 -26.08
C THR A 369 -0.69 6.70 -27.48
N LEU A 370 -1.99 6.49 -27.72
CA LEU A 370 -2.53 6.02 -29.00
C LEU A 370 -2.60 7.11 -30.07
N ALA A 371 -2.83 8.36 -29.68
CA ALA A 371 -2.98 9.49 -30.60
C ALA A 371 -1.70 9.87 -31.38
N GLY A 372 -0.54 9.31 -31.00
CA GLY A 372 0.75 9.61 -31.65
C GLY A 372 1.16 11.09 -31.57
N ARG A 373 2.24 11.47 -32.26
CA ARG A 373 2.74 12.87 -32.24
C ARG A 373 1.89 13.84 -33.09
N GLN A 374 1.08 13.35 -34.03
CA GLN A 374 0.43 14.19 -35.05
C GLN A 374 -0.98 14.68 -34.69
N ALA A 375 -1.70 14.06 -33.74
CA ALA A 375 -3.01 14.53 -33.26
C ALA A 375 -2.94 15.41 -31.98
N ALA A 376 -1.74 15.89 -31.65
CA ALA A 376 -1.34 16.30 -30.30
C ALA A 376 -2.03 17.56 -29.73
N THR A 377 -2.63 18.43 -30.54
CA THR A 377 -3.18 19.70 -30.04
C THR A 377 -4.57 19.55 -29.42
N TRP A 378 -5.52 18.94 -30.13
CA TRP A 378 -6.89 18.72 -29.61
C TRP A 378 -6.96 17.51 -28.66
N ALA A 379 -6.26 16.42 -28.98
CA ALA A 379 -6.17 15.25 -28.11
C ALA A 379 -5.38 15.54 -26.82
N GLY A 380 -4.38 16.43 -26.89
CA GLY A 380 -3.60 16.87 -25.74
C GLY A 380 -4.41 17.68 -24.73
N ALA A 381 -5.23 18.62 -25.21
CA ALA A 381 -6.11 19.42 -24.37
C ALA A 381 -7.15 18.54 -23.64
N GLN A 382 -7.84 17.65 -24.37
CA GLN A 382 -8.81 16.73 -23.76
C GLN A 382 -8.15 15.75 -22.77
N THR A 383 -6.96 15.23 -23.09
CA THR A 383 -6.22 14.36 -22.18
C THR A 383 -5.87 15.07 -20.88
N ALA A 384 -5.39 16.31 -20.97
CA ALA A 384 -5.08 17.12 -19.79
C ALA A 384 -6.33 17.36 -18.93
N THR A 385 -7.49 17.60 -19.55
CA THR A 385 -8.77 17.72 -18.84
C THR A 385 -9.14 16.45 -18.09
N TRP A 386 -9.09 15.27 -18.73
CA TRP A 386 -9.42 14.00 -18.07
C TRP A 386 -8.51 13.70 -16.88
N VAL A 387 -7.21 13.96 -17.02
CA VAL A 387 -6.24 13.78 -15.92
C VAL A 387 -6.53 14.75 -14.78
N LEU A 388 -6.84 16.01 -15.08
CA LEU A 388 -7.16 17.02 -14.07
C LEU A 388 -8.44 16.67 -13.30
N VAL A 389 -9.51 16.31 -14.03
CA VAL A 389 -10.79 15.87 -13.45
C VAL A 389 -10.58 14.63 -12.59
N GLY A 390 -9.81 13.66 -13.07
CA GLY A 390 -9.52 12.44 -12.33
C GLY A 390 -8.78 12.71 -11.02
N ARG A 391 -7.77 13.60 -11.04
CA ARG A 391 -7.03 14.02 -9.84
C ARG A 391 -7.90 14.81 -8.85
N ALA A 392 -8.75 15.70 -9.34
CA ALA A 392 -9.68 16.47 -8.50
C ALA A 392 -10.71 15.55 -7.84
N SER A 393 -11.26 14.60 -8.60
CA SER A 393 -12.16 13.55 -8.09
C SER A 393 -11.47 12.72 -7.01
N ALA A 394 -10.25 12.23 -7.25
CA ALA A 394 -9.47 11.48 -6.29
C ALA A 394 -9.19 12.27 -4.99
N LEU A 395 -8.90 13.57 -5.10
CA LEU A 395 -8.74 14.45 -3.94
C LEU A 395 -10.05 14.58 -3.14
N GLY A 396 -11.19 14.79 -3.81
CA GLY A 396 -12.50 14.80 -3.16
C GLY A 396 -12.78 13.49 -2.41
N GLY A 397 -12.48 12.34 -3.04
CA GLY A 397 -12.61 11.05 -2.40
C GLY A 397 -11.68 10.87 -1.20
N ALA A 398 -10.44 11.33 -1.28
CA ALA A 398 -9.48 11.32 -0.17
C ALA A 398 -9.93 12.20 1.01
N LEU A 399 -10.49 13.39 0.74
CA LEU A 399 -11.03 14.28 1.76
C LEU A 399 -12.22 13.65 2.50
N LEU A 400 -13.13 12.99 1.77
CA LEU A 400 -14.24 12.26 2.38
C LEU A 400 -13.74 11.09 3.24
N PHE A 401 -12.76 10.31 2.75
CA PHE A 401 -12.15 9.23 3.54
C PHE A 401 -11.53 9.77 4.84
N ALA A 402 -10.73 10.83 4.74
CA ALA A 402 -10.09 11.44 5.89
C ALA A 402 -11.12 12.02 6.88
N GLY A 403 -12.13 12.73 6.39
CA GLY A 403 -13.21 13.27 7.22
C GLY A 403 -13.95 12.17 8.00
N LEU A 404 -14.27 11.05 7.35
CA LEU A 404 -14.90 9.91 8.01
C LEU A 404 -14.02 9.28 9.10
N VAL A 405 -12.75 9.04 8.79
CA VAL A 405 -11.81 8.41 9.74
C VAL A 405 -11.53 9.33 10.93
N LEU A 406 -11.25 10.60 10.67
CA LEU A 406 -10.95 11.58 11.72
C LEU A 406 -12.18 11.90 12.57
N GLY A 407 -13.37 11.99 11.97
CA GLY A 407 -14.63 12.19 12.69
C GLY A 407 -14.89 11.05 13.68
N VAL A 408 -14.75 9.79 13.25
CA VAL A 408 -14.91 8.62 14.14
C VAL A 408 -13.88 8.61 15.26
N PHE A 409 -12.67 9.13 15.03
CA PHE A 409 -11.64 9.22 16.07
C PHE A 409 -11.83 10.41 17.01
N ALA A 410 -12.44 11.50 16.57
CA ALA A 410 -12.72 12.66 17.42
C ALA A 410 -13.80 12.35 18.46
N GLU A 411 -14.75 11.48 18.14
CA GLU A 411 -15.83 11.06 19.04
C GLU A 411 -15.43 9.95 20.04
N ARG A 412 -14.18 9.43 19.98
CA ARG A 412 -13.73 8.26 20.76
C ARG A 412 -12.36 8.39 21.39
#